data_AF-F8LCD1-F1
#
_entry.id   AF-F8LCD1-F1
#
_cell.length_a   1.000
_cell.length_b   1.000
_cell.length_c   1.000
_cell.angle_alpha   90.00
_cell.angle_beta   90.00
_cell.angle_gamma   90.00
#
_symmetry.space_group_name_H-M   'P 1'
#
loop_
_entity.id
_entity.type
_entity.pdbx_description
1 polymer ?
#
loop_
_entity_poly.entity_id
_entity_poly.type
_entity_poly.pdbx_seq_one_letter_code
_entity_poly.pdbx_strand_id
1 'polypeptide(L)'
;MKALDCLFRFFIRFRHPFTLPEDIANSLGVNVSKFVTFDEFVERITAPECCPTRLHKLMTRREAENAFCGAQRKEKFQRNTLVSYYFNEGWLEFNLKFDEDARLRRIYIQHKKIESDQGVELHLATD
;
A
#
# COMPACT_ATOMS: atom_id res chain seq x y z
N MET A 1 -14.60 3.93 27.10
CA MET A 1 -13.96 4.31 25.81
C MET A 1 -13.71 3.16 24.82
N LYS A 2 -14.06 1.89 25.09
CA LYS A 2 -13.87 0.77 24.13
C LYS A 2 -15.08 0.50 23.20
N ALA A 3 -16.30 0.85 23.62
CA ALA A 3 -17.51 0.54 22.87
C ALA A 3 -17.70 1.43 21.62
N LEU A 4 -17.26 2.68 21.68
CA LEU A 4 -17.31 3.62 20.54
C LEU A 4 -16.37 3.17 19.42
N ASP A 5 -15.14 2.75 19.73
CA ASP A 5 -14.19 2.21 18.74
C ASP A 5 -14.77 0.98 17.98
N CYS A 6 -15.53 0.13 18.68
CA CYS A 6 -16.18 -1.04 18.07
C CYS A 6 -17.29 -0.63 17.09
N LEU A 7 -18.21 0.23 17.51
CA LEU A 7 -19.29 0.72 16.65
C LEU A 7 -18.75 1.51 15.45
N PHE A 8 -17.71 2.31 15.64
CA PHE A 8 -17.06 3.05 14.56
C PHE A 8 -16.40 2.14 13.53
N ARG A 9 -15.75 1.05 13.94
CA ARG A 9 -15.21 0.04 13.00
C ARG A 9 -16.29 -0.58 12.13
N PHE A 10 -17.51 -0.75 12.64
CA PHE A 10 -18.64 -1.23 11.84
C PHE A 10 -19.08 -0.20 10.79
N PHE A 11 -19.12 1.09 11.12
CA PHE A 11 -19.44 2.15 10.14
C PHE A 11 -18.34 2.33 9.08
N ILE A 12 -17.07 2.21 9.47
CA ILE A 12 -15.93 2.26 8.54
C ILE A 12 -15.98 1.10 7.55
N ARG A 13 -16.35 -0.11 8.01
CA ARG A 13 -16.61 -1.26 7.12
C ARG A 13 -17.76 -1.04 6.14
N PHE A 14 -18.74 -0.20 6.48
CA PHE A 14 -19.81 0.14 5.55
C PHE A 14 -19.33 1.11 4.45
N ARG A 15 -18.39 2.00 4.78
CA ARG A 15 -17.80 2.97 3.85
C ARG A 15 -16.68 2.37 2.99
N HIS A 16 -15.99 1.35 3.51
CA HIS A 16 -14.92 0.63 2.83
C HIS A 16 -15.12 -0.88 3.04
N PRO A 17 -15.99 -1.52 2.24
CA PRO A 17 -16.40 -2.91 2.45
C PRO A 17 -15.27 -3.94 2.29
N PHE A 18 -14.14 -3.57 1.70
CA PHE A 18 -13.08 -4.50 1.30
C PHE A 18 -11.71 -4.20 1.93
N THR A 19 -11.13 -3.03 1.66
CA THR A 19 -9.83 -2.59 2.21
C THR A 19 -9.98 -1.30 2.98
N LEU A 20 -9.35 -1.19 4.15
CA LEU A 20 -9.22 0.09 4.84
C LEU A 20 -7.88 0.75 4.51
N PRO A 21 -7.80 2.09 4.45
CA PRO A 21 -6.51 2.81 4.35
C PRO A 21 -5.50 2.35 5.41
N GLU A 22 -5.97 2.01 6.61
CA GLU A 22 -5.16 1.49 7.70
C GLU A 22 -4.47 0.15 7.39
N ASP A 23 -5.09 -0.72 6.58
CA ASP A 23 -4.50 -2.00 6.22
C ASP A 23 -3.23 -1.80 5.39
N ILE A 24 -3.30 -0.86 4.44
CA ILE A 24 -2.16 -0.48 3.60
C ILE A 24 -1.15 0.33 4.40
N ALA A 25 -1.61 1.25 5.25
CA ALA A 25 -0.75 2.01 6.15
C ALA A 25 0.12 1.08 7.01
N ASN A 26 -0.49 0.03 7.56
CA ASN A 26 0.21 -1.00 8.32
C ASN A 26 1.20 -1.78 7.45
N SER A 27 0.86 -2.10 6.20
CA SER A 27 1.77 -2.77 5.26
C SER A 27 3.00 -1.92 4.92
N LEU A 28 2.81 -0.61 4.69
CA LEU A 28 3.90 0.33 4.41
C LEU A 28 4.65 0.76 5.68
N GLY A 29 4.04 0.63 6.85
CA GLY A 29 4.56 1.17 8.10
C GLY A 29 4.47 2.68 8.20
N VAL A 30 3.44 3.29 7.61
CA VAL A 30 3.19 4.72 7.67
C VAL A 30 2.09 5.01 8.68
N ASN A 31 2.24 6.09 9.45
CA ASN A 31 1.19 6.53 10.36
C ASN A 31 0.13 7.30 9.59
N VAL A 32 -1.12 6.88 9.75
CA VAL A 32 -2.28 7.50 9.10
C VAL A 32 -3.38 7.69 10.14
N SER A 33 -4.12 8.80 10.05
CA SER A 33 -5.25 9.07 10.95
C SER A 33 -6.39 8.08 10.69
N LYS A 34 -7.09 7.65 11.74
CA LYS A 34 -8.25 6.73 11.69
C LYS A 34 -9.47 7.26 10.88
N PHE A 35 -9.41 8.50 10.42
CA PHE A 35 -10.51 9.19 9.73
C PHE A 35 -10.10 9.74 8.36
N VAL A 36 -8.96 9.28 7.83
CA VAL A 36 -8.50 9.72 6.51
C VAL A 36 -9.48 9.23 5.44
N THR A 37 -9.81 10.09 4.48
CA THR A 37 -10.52 9.69 3.28
C THR A 37 -9.58 8.95 2.32
N PHE A 38 -10.14 8.23 1.35
CA PHE A 38 -9.33 7.55 0.34
C PHE A 38 -8.44 8.53 -0.44
N ASP A 39 -8.96 9.70 -0.80
CA ASP A 39 -8.21 10.68 -1.59
C ASP A 39 -7.06 11.31 -0.79
N GLU A 40 -7.32 11.72 0.45
CA GLU A 40 -6.27 12.19 1.37
C GLU A 40 -5.23 11.10 1.64
N PHE A 41 -5.66 9.84 1.69
CA PHE A 41 -4.75 8.71 1.87
C PHE A 41 -3.83 8.53 0.67
N VAL A 42 -4.39 8.48 -0.55
CA VAL A 42 -3.62 8.36 -1.80
C VAL A 42 -2.64 9.51 -1.92
N GLU A 43 -3.11 10.75 -1.76
CA GLU A 43 -2.27 11.95 -1.80
C GLU A 43 -1.09 11.80 -0.84
N ARG A 44 -1.35 11.40 0.41
CA ARG A 44 -0.32 11.20 1.43
C ARG A 44 0.68 10.11 1.09
N ILE A 45 0.24 8.96 0.56
CA ILE A 45 1.18 7.87 0.24
C ILE A 45 1.96 8.12 -1.05
N THR A 46 1.44 8.96 -1.95
CA THR A 46 2.15 9.40 -3.16
C THR A 46 3.00 10.65 -2.96
N ALA A 47 2.89 11.30 -1.79
CA ALA A 47 3.66 12.47 -1.46
C ALA A 47 5.17 12.12 -1.37
N PRO A 48 6.08 13.00 -1.86
CA PRO A 48 7.52 12.77 -1.80
C PRO A 48 8.08 12.52 -0.38
N GLU A 49 7.40 13.02 0.64
CA GLU A 49 7.76 12.90 2.04
C GLU A 49 7.36 11.53 2.63
N CYS A 50 6.53 10.76 1.93
CA CYS A 50 6.15 9.43 2.35
C CYS A 50 7.31 8.45 2.18
N CYS A 51 7.90 8.04 3.30
CA CYS A 51 8.92 7.01 3.35
C CYS A 51 8.38 5.80 4.14
N PRO A 52 8.02 4.69 3.47
CA PRO A 52 7.61 3.45 4.14
C PRO A 52 8.71 2.94 5.08
N THR A 53 8.35 2.58 6.31
CA THR A 53 9.31 2.05 7.30
C THR A 53 9.46 0.53 7.25
N ARG A 54 8.46 -0.17 6.70
CA ARG A 54 8.47 -1.64 6.56
C ARG A 54 9.05 -2.14 5.25
N LEU A 55 9.33 -1.23 4.32
CA LEU A 55 9.83 -1.54 2.99
C LEU A 55 11.08 -0.71 2.72
N HIS A 56 12.19 -1.37 2.41
CA HIS A 56 13.47 -0.75 2.12
C HIS A 56 14.08 -1.39 0.88
N LYS A 57 14.99 -0.66 0.22
CA LYS A 57 15.73 -1.21 -0.92
C LYS A 57 16.54 -2.42 -0.47
N LEU A 58 16.75 -3.36 -1.39
CA LEU A 58 17.51 -4.59 -1.19
C LEU A 58 16.87 -5.64 -0.28
N MET A 59 15.70 -5.37 0.29
CA MET A 59 14.98 -6.41 1.03
C MET A 59 14.63 -7.58 0.11
N THR A 60 14.57 -8.80 0.66
CA THR A 60 14.24 -9.97 -0.16
C THR A 60 12.81 -9.88 -0.68
N ARG A 61 12.55 -10.49 -1.83
CA ARG A 61 11.19 -10.62 -2.37
C ARG A 61 10.19 -11.17 -1.36
N ARG A 62 10.60 -12.19 -0.58
CA ARG A 62 9.75 -12.79 0.45
C ARG A 62 9.37 -11.78 1.53
N GLU A 63 10.32 -10.99 2.02
CA GLU A 63 10.05 -9.97 3.03
C GLU A 63 9.15 -8.86 2.49
N ALA A 64 9.44 -8.37 1.28
CA ALA A 64 8.63 -7.36 0.61
C ALA A 64 7.18 -7.82 0.41
N GLU A 65 6.99 -9.04 -0.12
CA GLU A 65 5.65 -9.61 -0.34
C GLU A 65 4.91 -9.87 0.98
N ASN A 66 5.63 -10.23 2.05
CA ASN A 66 5.06 -10.45 3.38
C ASN A 66 4.59 -9.15 4.04
N ALA A 67 5.20 -8.00 3.74
CA ALA A 67 4.71 -6.71 4.22
C ALA A 67 3.26 -6.45 3.78
N PHE A 68 2.89 -6.93 2.60
CA PHE A 68 1.54 -6.86 2.03
C PHE A 68 0.67 -8.10 2.33
N CYS A 69 0.87 -8.80 3.46
CA CYS A 69 0.12 -10.03 3.77
C CYS A 69 -1.42 -9.87 3.71
N GLY A 70 -1.95 -8.67 3.96
CA GLY A 70 -3.37 -8.36 3.91
C GLY A 70 -3.93 -8.01 2.53
N ALA A 71 -3.14 -8.03 1.46
CA ALA A 71 -3.61 -7.72 0.12
C ALA A 71 -4.57 -8.78 -0.43
N GLN A 72 -5.60 -8.34 -1.18
CA GLN A 72 -6.58 -9.23 -1.81
C GLN A 72 -5.97 -10.07 -2.92
N ARG A 73 -5.03 -9.50 -3.69
CA ARG A 73 -4.37 -10.20 -4.79
C ARG A 73 -2.88 -9.92 -4.80
N LYS A 74 -2.11 -10.97 -5.11
CA LYS A 74 -0.67 -10.89 -5.40
C LYS A 74 -0.36 -11.71 -6.64
N GLU A 75 0.17 -11.07 -7.66
CA GLU A 75 0.56 -11.72 -8.90
C GLU A 75 2.07 -11.68 -9.05
N LYS A 76 2.67 -12.87 -9.10
CA LYS A 76 4.11 -13.03 -9.12
C LYS A 76 4.58 -13.19 -10.56
N PHE A 77 5.38 -12.24 -11.03
CA PHE A 77 6.08 -12.30 -12.31
C PHE A 77 7.58 -12.48 -12.08
N GLN A 78 8.36 -12.66 -13.15
CA GLN A 78 9.79 -12.93 -13.02
C GLN A 78 10.53 -11.84 -12.23
N ARG A 79 10.39 -10.57 -12.63
CA ARG A 79 11.09 -9.42 -12.03
C ARG A 79 10.20 -8.45 -11.27
N ASN A 80 8.94 -8.80 -11.06
CA ASN A 80 8.00 -7.95 -10.32
C ASN A 80 6.89 -8.74 -9.66
N THR A 81 6.30 -8.14 -8.63
CA THR A 81 5.06 -8.61 -8.01
C THR A 81 4.05 -7.49 -8.04
N LEU A 82 2.87 -7.75 -8.58
CA LEU A 82 1.74 -6.83 -8.50
C LEU A 82 0.91 -7.18 -7.26
N VAL A 83 0.71 -6.22 -6.39
CA VAL A 83 -0.09 -6.35 -5.16
C VAL A 83 -1.30 -5.43 -5.31
N SER A 84 -2.51 -5.96 -5.24
CA SER A 84 -3.73 -5.18 -5.51
C SER A 84 -4.64 -5.15 -4.29
N TYR A 85 -5.08 -3.94 -3.95
CA TYR A 85 -6.11 -3.67 -2.96
C TYR A 85 -7.34 -3.07 -3.62
N TYR A 86 -8.52 -3.50 -3.19
CA TYR A 86 -9.78 -2.99 -3.73
C TYR A 86 -10.44 -2.00 -2.77
N PHE A 87 -10.77 -0.82 -3.28
CA PHE A 87 -11.58 0.23 -2.64
C PHE A 87 -12.83 0.49 -3.48
N ASN A 88 -13.77 1.25 -2.92
CA ASN A 88 -14.95 1.71 -3.67
C ASN A 88 -14.54 2.61 -4.87
N GLU A 89 -13.43 3.32 -4.71
CA GLU A 89 -12.82 4.17 -5.71
C GLU A 89 -12.09 3.37 -6.80
N GLY A 90 -11.83 2.08 -6.59
CA GLY A 90 -11.19 1.18 -7.55
C GLY A 90 -10.00 0.41 -6.98
N TRP A 91 -9.21 -0.17 -7.88
CA TRP A 91 -7.99 -0.88 -7.53
C TRP A 91 -6.85 0.08 -7.25
N LEU A 92 -6.27 -0.02 -6.06
CA LEU A 92 -5.00 0.58 -5.69
C LEU A 92 -3.94 -0.51 -5.71
N GLU A 93 -2.95 -0.35 -6.58
CA GLU A 93 -1.97 -1.39 -6.88
C GLU A 93 -0.56 -0.96 -6.58
N PHE A 94 0.25 -1.89 -6.09
CA PHE A 94 1.67 -1.71 -5.81
C PHE A 94 2.46 -2.67 -6.70
N ASN A 95 3.24 -2.12 -7.62
CA ASN A 95 4.12 -2.87 -8.50
C ASN A 95 5.53 -2.90 -7.92
N LEU A 96 5.84 -3.97 -7.19
CA LEU A 96 7.15 -4.20 -6.58
C LEU A 96 8.11 -4.67 -7.67
N LYS A 97 9.17 -3.91 -7.93
CA LYS A 97 10.23 -4.26 -8.90
C LYS A 97 11.43 -4.86 -8.18
N PHE A 98 11.90 -6.00 -8.66
CA PHE A 98 13.05 -6.72 -8.15
C PHE A 98 14.18 -6.76 -9.17
N ASP A 99 15.41 -6.90 -8.68
CA ASP A 99 16.56 -7.21 -9.53
C ASP A 99 16.70 -8.70 -9.83
N GLU A 100 17.85 -9.09 -10.40
CA GLU A 100 18.17 -10.47 -10.76
C GLU A 100 18.34 -11.39 -9.55
N ASP A 101 18.73 -10.83 -8.40
CA ASP A 101 18.88 -11.54 -7.13
C ASP A 101 17.58 -11.57 -6.31
N ALA A 102 16.45 -11.20 -6.91
CA ALA A 102 15.15 -11.08 -6.26
C ALA A 102 15.14 -10.12 -5.05
N ARG A 103 15.89 -9.03 -5.16
CA ARG A 103 15.98 -7.96 -4.16
C ARG A 103 15.15 -6.76 -4.59
N LEU A 104 14.38 -6.19 -3.67
CA LEU A 104 13.49 -5.06 -3.96
C LEU A 104 14.30 -3.84 -4.39
N ARG A 105 13.91 -3.20 -5.50
CA ARG A 105 14.56 -1.99 -5.99
C ARG A 105 13.64 -0.79 -5.95
N ARG A 106 12.38 -0.97 -6.38
CA ARG A 106 11.40 0.11 -6.53
C ARG A 106 9.99 -0.41 -6.26
N ILE A 107 9.10 0.49 -5.85
CA ILE A 107 7.67 0.21 -5.78
C ILE A 107 6.95 1.36 -6.49
N TYR A 108 6.04 1.02 -7.39
CA TYR A 108 5.16 1.99 -8.03
C TYR A 108 3.73 1.83 -7.53
N ILE A 109 3.09 2.94 -7.15
CA ILE A 109 1.69 3.02 -6.82
C ILE A 109 0.89 3.35 -8.08
N GLN A 110 -0.09 2.52 -8.40
CA GLN A 110 -0.99 2.71 -9.53
C GLN A 110 -2.43 2.77 -9.04
N HIS A 111 -3.17 3.74 -9.57
CA HIS A 111 -4.60 3.90 -9.34
C HIS A 111 -5.17 4.73 -10.47
N LYS A 112 -6.45 4.55 -10.82
CA LYS A 112 -7.09 5.28 -11.93
C LYS A 112 -7.12 6.81 -11.78
N LYS A 113 -6.89 7.32 -10.55
CA LYS A 113 -6.80 8.76 -10.23
C LYS A 113 -5.37 9.31 -10.37
N ILE A 114 -4.37 8.45 -10.58
CA ILE A 114 -2.98 8.85 -10.82
C ILE A 114 -2.80 8.94 -12.33
N GLU A 115 -2.48 10.13 -12.83
CA GLU A 115 -2.37 10.41 -14.28
C GLU A 115 -1.13 9.78 -14.94
N SER A 116 -0.15 9.33 -14.15
CA SER A 116 1.06 8.67 -14.64
C SER A 116 0.79 7.22 -15.05
N ASP A 117 1.06 6.87 -16.32
CA ASP A 117 0.98 5.50 -16.84
C ASP A 117 1.83 4.50 -16.03
N GLN A 118 2.99 4.95 -15.55
CA GLN A 118 3.90 4.13 -14.73
C GLN A 118 3.54 4.14 -13.25
N GLY A 119 2.57 4.97 -12.84
CA GLY A 119 2.26 5.25 -11.44
C GLY A 119 3.23 6.24 -10.79
N VAL A 120 3.14 6.37 -9.47
CA VAL A 120 4.05 7.18 -8.64
C VAL A 120 5.04 6.25 -7.93
N GLU A 121 6.33 6.53 -8.03
CA GLU A 121 7.35 5.77 -7.32
C GLU A 121 7.35 6.12 -5.82
N LEU A 122 7.31 5.10 -4.96
CA LEU A 122 7.51 5.28 -3.52
C LEU A 122 8.98 5.48 -3.20
N HIS A 123 9.27 6.47 -2.37
CA HIS A 123 10.62 6.68 -1.84
C HIS A 123 10.92 5.64 -0.75
N LEU A 124 11.70 4.63 -1.13
CA LEU A 124 12.19 3.61 -0.19
C LEU A 124 13.50 4.07 0.47
N ALA A 125 13.62 3.81 1.77
CA ALA A 125 14.87 3.95 2.48
C ALA A 125 15.95 3.03 1.87
N THR A 126 17.18 3.54 1.81
CA THR A 126 18.39 2.73 1.73
C THR A 126 18.81 2.43 3.16
N ASP A 127 18.86 1.15 3.53
CA ASP A 127 19.52 0.69 4.76
C ASP A 127 20.96 1.20 4.84
#